data_AF-A0A523W5F1-F1
#
_entry.id   AF-A0A523W5F1-F1
#
_cell.length_a   1.000
_cell.length_b   1.000
_cell.length_c   1.000
_cell.angle_alpha   90.00
_cell.angle_beta   90.00
_cell.angle_gamma   90.00
#
_symmetry.space_group_name_H-M   'P 1'
#
loop_
_entity.id
_entity.type
_entity.pdbx_description
1 polymer ?
#
loop_
_entity_poly.entity_id
_entity_poly.type
_entity_poly.pdbx_seq_one_letter_code
_entity_poly.pdbx_strand_id
1 'polypeptide(L)'
;MQQIPSNLHRWIQHKLDTYTEKPRKGVPKGQSYGIPKKKYHAALLNLARSKALDLRAIAQRAGVSYSLLLNWRTEDRFQKLIQRATAEYAQVVGRDMIYGESVDPDIGAYERFVEEELLEYSSELFLAILQDLGQTQSECEGVSQSARTSDLRLWKRLTRISIFMFVFMTEVIEFSSASKSTKMKLLAKQEERLLSHLDETARILHSGSNRPARQEFQREGFRMALSLARQGIKRIVSLKKQLIEQEIDLGLSDDA
;
A
#
# COMPACT_ATOMS: atom_id res chain seq x y z
N MET A 1 -14.20 23.77 -12.60
CA MET A 1 -14.55 22.33 -12.77
C MET A 1 -13.42 21.51 -12.21
N GLN A 2 -13.68 20.60 -11.26
CA GLN A 2 -12.61 19.75 -10.73
C GLN A 2 -12.14 18.78 -11.84
N GLN A 3 -10.83 18.64 -12.03
CA GLN A 3 -10.23 17.84 -13.11
C GLN A 3 -9.74 16.49 -12.57
N ILE A 4 -10.04 15.41 -13.29
CA ILE A 4 -9.51 14.09 -12.99
C ILE A 4 -8.05 14.06 -13.48
N PRO A 5 -7.10 13.50 -12.71
CA PRO A 5 -5.74 13.27 -13.18
C PRO A 5 -5.71 12.58 -14.55
N SER A 6 -4.82 13.03 -15.45
CA SER A 6 -4.81 12.60 -16.86
C SER A 6 -4.59 11.10 -17.03
N ASN A 7 -3.73 10.49 -16.21
CA ASN A 7 -3.47 9.05 -16.17
C ASN A 7 -4.71 8.25 -15.74
N LEU A 8 -5.37 8.67 -14.65
CA LEU A 8 -6.59 8.05 -14.16
C LEU A 8 -7.70 8.19 -15.20
N HIS A 9 -7.85 9.36 -15.82
CA HIS A 9 -8.87 9.58 -16.85
C HIS A 9 -8.68 8.64 -18.04
N ARG A 10 -7.45 8.52 -18.56
CA ARG A 10 -7.12 7.60 -19.66
C ARG A 10 -7.41 6.15 -19.29
N TRP A 11 -7.04 5.73 -18.07
CA TRP A 11 -7.32 4.38 -17.58
C TRP A 11 -8.82 4.11 -17.47
N ILE A 12 -9.60 5.05 -16.92
CA ILE A 12 -11.07 4.94 -16.85
C ILE A 12 -11.65 4.80 -18.25
N GLN A 13 -11.21 5.62 -19.21
CA GLN A 13 -11.72 5.57 -20.58
C GLN A 13 -11.43 4.21 -21.23
N HIS A 14 -10.20 3.71 -21.11
CA HIS A 14 -9.84 2.39 -21.61
C HIS A 14 -10.69 1.26 -21.00
N LYS A 15 -10.96 1.30 -19.69
CA LYS A 15 -11.86 0.35 -19.03
C LYS A 15 -13.29 0.44 -19.54
N LEU A 16 -13.79 1.63 -19.84
CA LEU A 16 -15.14 1.82 -20.38
C LEU A 16 -15.28 1.35 -21.83
N ASP A 17 -14.23 1.52 -22.63
CA ASP A 17 -14.19 1.12 -24.03
C ASP A 17 -14.15 -0.41 -24.17
N THR A 18 -13.45 -1.08 -23.25
CA THR A 18 -13.35 -2.54 -23.20
C THR A 18 -14.50 -3.21 -22.43
N TYR A 19 -15.33 -2.44 -21.72
CA TYR A 19 -16.44 -2.98 -20.93
C TYR A 19 -17.65 -3.35 -21.80
N THR A 20 -17.97 -4.65 -21.83
CA THR A 20 -19.18 -5.19 -22.46
C THR A 20 -20.25 -5.50 -21.41
N GLU A 21 -21.36 -4.79 -21.44
CA GLU A 21 -22.50 -5.05 -20.54
C GLU A 21 -23.18 -6.37 -20.92
N LYS A 22 -23.34 -7.28 -19.94
CA LYS A 22 -24.04 -8.54 -20.17
C LYS A 22 -25.54 -8.28 -20.43
N PRO A 23 -26.14 -8.88 -21.46
CA PRO A 23 -27.55 -8.69 -21.77
C PRO A 23 -28.43 -9.18 -20.62
N ARG A 24 -29.52 -8.46 -20.36
CA ARG A 24 -30.50 -8.83 -19.32
C ARG A 24 -31.53 -9.85 -19.79
N LYS A 25 -31.71 -9.98 -21.10
CA LYS A 25 -32.74 -10.83 -21.70
C LYS A 25 -32.39 -12.31 -21.45
N GLY A 26 -33.25 -13.01 -20.73
CA GLY A 26 -33.12 -14.45 -20.48
C GLY A 26 -32.36 -14.86 -19.23
N VAL A 27 -31.99 -13.93 -18.34
CA VAL A 27 -31.39 -14.29 -17.04
C VAL A 27 -32.47 -14.93 -16.14
N PRO A 28 -32.32 -16.20 -15.70
CA PRO A 28 -33.29 -16.86 -14.83
C PRO A 28 -33.54 -16.07 -13.54
N LYS A 29 -34.77 -16.16 -13.02
CA LYS A 29 -35.12 -15.55 -11.74
C LYS A 29 -34.17 -16.08 -10.65
N GLY A 30 -33.51 -15.18 -9.94
CA GLY A 30 -32.54 -15.51 -8.87
C GLY A 30 -31.07 -15.44 -9.28
N GLN A 31 -30.73 -15.39 -10.57
CA GLN A 31 -29.35 -15.14 -10.99
C GLN A 31 -29.00 -13.65 -10.93
N SER A 32 -27.77 -13.33 -10.53
CA SER A 32 -27.32 -11.94 -10.46
C SER A 32 -27.22 -11.33 -11.85
N TYR A 33 -27.88 -10.21 -12.08
CA TYR A 33 -27.74 -9.46 -13.33
C TYR A 33 -26.32 -8.94 -13.55
N GLY A 34 -25.92 -8.71 -14.80
CA GLY A 34 -24.71 -7.96 -15.12
C GLY A 34 -24.72 -6.57 -14.46
N ILE A 35 -23.54 -6.02 -14.20
CA ILE A 35 -23.42 -4.65 -13.70
C ILE A 35 -23.74 -3.71 -14.87
N PRO A 36 -24.62 -2.70 -14.71
CA PRO A 36 -24.88 -1.75 -15.78
C PRO A 36 -23.66 -0.90 -16.12
N LYS A 37 -23.42 -0.54 -17.38
CA LYS A 37 -22.24 0.26 -17.78
C LYS A 37 -22.13 1.58 -17.01
N LYS A 38 -23.25 2.24 -16.71
CA LYS A 38 -23.28 3.46 -15.88
C LYS A 38 -22.84 3.23 -14.43
N LYS A 39 -23.23 2.09 -13.85
CA LYS A 39 -22.80 1.69 -12.50
C LYS A 39 -21.32 1.35 -12.48
N TYR A 40 -20.84 0.67 -13.52
CA TYR A 40 -19.42 0.42 -13.70
C TYR A 40 -18.64 1.74 -13.80
N HIS A 41 -19.06 2.67 -14.66
CA HIS A 41 -18.46 4.00 -14.79
C HIS A 41 -18.43 4.76 -13.45
N ALA A 42 -19.53 4.77 -12.70
CA ALA A 42 -19.59 5.41 -11.39
C ALA A 42 -18.59 4.80 -10.39
N ALA A 43 -18.40 3.48 -10.39
CA ALA A 43 -17.41 2.82 -9.54
C ALA A 43 -15.98 3.23 -9.91
N LEU A 44 -15.65 3.30 -11.20
CA LEU A 44 -14.34 3.76 -11.66
C LEU A 44 -14.08 5.22 -11.26
N LEU A 45 -15.07 6.10 -11.41
CA LEU A 45 -14.96 7.52 -11.01
C LEU A 45 -14.79 7.70 -9.48
N ASN A 46 -15.19 6.73 -8.66
CA ASN A 46 -14.98 6.81 -7.22
C ASN A 46 -13.50 6.79 -6.82
N LEU A 47 -12.60 6.30 -7.68
CA LEU A 47 -11.15 6.38 -7.45
C LEU A 47 -10.65 7.82 -7.39
N ALA A 48 -11.35 8.76 -8.03
CA ALA A 48 -11.02 10.19 -8.01
C ALA A 48 -11.63 10.94 -6.81
N ARG A 49 -12.42 10.28 -5.95
CA ARG A 49 -13.23 10.95 -4.92
C ARG A 49 -12.40 11.69 -3.88
N SER A 50 -11.27 11.11 -3.46
CA SER A 50 -10.44 11.69 -2.38
C SER A 50 -9.75 12.99 -2.78
N LYS A 51 -9.63 13.29 -4.09
CA LYS A 51 -8.79 14.40 -4.57
C LYS A 51 -9.49 15.34 -5.53
N ALA A 52 -10.39 14.83 -6.36
CA ALA A 52 -10.80 15.53 -7.58
C ALA A 52 -12.30 15.52 -7.85
N LEU A 53 -13.11 14.69 -7.21
CA LEU A 53 -14.56 14.68 -7.47
C LEU A 53 -15.37 14.49 -6.20
N ASP A 54 -16.31 15.39 -5.95
CA ASP A 54 -17.38 15.09 -5.01
C ASP A 54 -18.39 14.07 -5.60
N LEU A 55 -19.28 13.55 -4.76
CA LEU A 55 -20.28 12.57 -5.18
C LEU A 55 -21.27 13.13 -6.22
N ARG A 56 -21.52 14.45 -6.23
CA ARG A 56 -22.42 15.08 -7.21
C ARG A 56 -21.77 15.11 -8.59
N ALA A 57 -20.49 15.44 -8.66
CA ALA A 57 -19.69 15.43 -9.87
C ALA A 57 -19.54 13.99 -10.42
N ILE A 58 -19.37 12.99 -9.55
CA ILE A 58 -19.36 11.58 -9.96
C ILE A 58 -20.71 11.20 -10.58
N ALA A 59 -21.82 11.53 -9.93
CA ALA A 59 -23.16 11.22 -10.45
C ALA A 59 -23.43 11.87 -11.81
N GLN A 60 -23.07 13.15 -11.95
CA GLN A 60 -23.20 13.91 -13.21
C GLN A 60 -22.38 13.27 -14.33
N ARG A 61 -21.10 12.96 -14.09
CA ARG A 61 -20.21 12.35 -15.11
C ARG A 61 -20.63 10.93 -15.48
N ALA A 62 -21.16 10.16 -14.52
CA ALA A 62 -21.70 8.82 -14.78
C ALA A 62 -23.08 8.83 -15.46
N GLY A 63 -23.73 10.00 -15.57
CA GLY A 63 -25.06 10.13 -16.16
C GLY A 63 -26.15 9.43 -15.33
N VAL A 64 -26.06 9.55 -14.00
CA VAL A 64 -27.00 8.98 -13.02
C VAL A 64 -27.42 10.03 -12.00
N SER A 65 -28.54 9.82 -11.31
CA SER A 65 -28.95 10.72 -10.24
C SER A 65 -28.08 10.55 -8.99
N TYR A 66 -27.93 11.63 -8.22
CA TYR A 66 -27.18 11.62 -6.97
C TYR A 66 -27.72 10.58 -5.97
N SER A 67 -29.04 10.52 -5.80
CA SER A 67 -29.70 9.56 -4.90
C SER A 67 -29.46 8.11 -5.31
N LEU A 68 -29.46 7.82 -6.63
CA LEU A 68 -29.16 6.48 -7.12
C LEU A 68 -27.72 6.07 -6.83
N LEU A 69 -26.76 7.01 -6.97
CA LEU A 69 -25.37 6.76 -6.61
C LEU A 69 -25.21 6.49 -5.10
N LEU A 70 -25.92 7.22 -4.23
CA LEU A 70 -25.91 6.96 -2.79
C LEU A 70 -26.39 5.54 -2.46
N ASN A 71 -27.49 5.11 -3.08
CA ASN A 71 -28.00 3.75 -2.92
C ASN A 71 -27.00 2.70 -3.39
N TRP A 72 -26.33 2.92 -4.53
CA TRP A 72 -25.30 2.00 -5.01
C TRP A 72 -24.13 1.90 -4.03
N ARG A 73 -23.75 2.99 -3.36
CA ARG A 73 -22.65 2.98 -2.39
C ARG A 73 -22.94 2.12 -1.16
N THR A 74 -24.19 1.85 -0.83
CA THR A 74 -24.51 0.92 0.27
C THR A 74 -24.54 -0.53 -0.17
N GLU A 75 -24.46 -0.81 -1.48
CA GLU A 75 -24.45 -2.17 -2.00
C GLU A 75 -23.05 -2.80 -1.93
N ASP A 76 -22.93 -3.96 -1.28
CA ASP A 76 -21.69 -4.74 -1.18
C ASP A 76 -21.05 -4.99 -2.56
N ARG A 77 -21.86 -5.32 -3.57
CA ARG A 77 -21.37 -5.57 -4.93
C ARG A 77 -20.72 -4.34 -5.58
N PHE A 78 -21.21 -3.15 -5.27
CA PHE A 78 -20.62 -1.91 -5.77
C PHE A 78 -19.32 -1.57 -5.03
N GLN A 79 -19.27 -1.82 -3.72
CA GLN A 79 -18.04 -1.66 -2.93
C GLN A 79 -16.93 -2.60 -3.41
N LYS A 80 -17.25 -3.88 -3.63
CA LYS A 80 -16.31 -4.84 -4.22
C LYS A 80 -15.82 -4.41 -5.60
N LEU A 81 -16.68 -3.78 -6.39
CA LEU A 81 -16.29 -3.24 -7.69
C LEU A 81 -15.30 -2.08 -7.57
N ILE A 82 -15.51 -1.17 -6.60
CA ILE A 82 -14.56 -0.09 -6.30
C ILE A 82 -13.23 -0.67 -5.83
N GLN A 83 -13.24 -1.60 -4.87
CA GLN A 83 -12.03 -2.24 -4.35
C GLN A 83 -11.21 -2.91 -5.47
N ARG A 84 -11.88 -3.67 -6.34
CA ARG A 84 -11.25 -4.29 -7.50
C ARG A 84 -10.66 -3.25 -8.45
N ALA A 85 -11.41 -2.19 -8.76
CA ALA A 85 -10.92 -1.11 -9.62
C ALA A 85 -9.69 -0.41 -9.01
N THR A 86 -9.69 -0.17 -7.71
CA THR A 86 -8.56 0.40 -6.97
C THR A 86 -7.32 -0.50 -7.07
N ALA A 87 -7.47 -1.80 -6.83
CA ALA A 87 -6.37 -2.76 -6.92
C ALA A 87 -5.80 -2.84 -8.36
N GLU A 88 -6.67 -2.92 -9.36
CA GLU A 88 -6.25 -2.93 -10.77
C GLU A 88 -5.55 -1.64 -11.18
N TYR A 89 -6.01 -0.48 -10.71
CA TYR A 89 -5.36 0.80 -11.01
C TYR A 89 -4.01 0.94 -10.31
N ALA A 90 -3.89 0.47 -9.06
CA ALA A 90 -2.63 0.47 -8.32
C ALA A 90 -1.54 -0.34 -9.04
N GLN A 91 -1.89 -1.48 -9.66
CA GLN A 91 -0.97 -2.27 -10.46
C GLN A 91 -0.50 -1.56 -11.74
N VAL A 92 -1.32 -0.69 -12.33
CA VAL A 92 -0.93 0.11 -13.50
C VAL A 92 0.01 1.21 -13.07
N VAL A 93 -0.36 1.99 -12.04
CA VAL A 93 0.48 3.07 -11.52
C VAL A 93 1.82 2.55 -10.99
N GLY A 94 1.83 1.41 -10.29
CA GLY A 94 3.06 0.79 -9.80
C GLY A 94 3.98 0.35 -10.95
N ARG A 95 3.44 -0.20 -12.03
CA ARG A 95 4.23 -0.53 -13.23
C ARG A 95 4.79 0.71 -13.90
N ASP A 96 3.99 1.74 -14.10
CA ASP A 96 4.44 2.99 -14.72
C ASP A 96 5.58 3.63 -13.91
N MET A 97 5.52 3.56 -12.58
CA MET A 97 6.60 4.02 -11.70
C MET A 97 7.88 3.16 -11.78
N ILE A 98 7.75 1.84 -11.93
CA ILE A 98 8.90 0.92 -11.98
C ILE A 98 9.58 0.96 -13.36
N TYR A 99 8.81 1.07 -14.44
CA TYR A 99 9.30 0.94 -15.81
C TYR A 99 9.55 2.29 -16.52
N GLY A 100 9.28 3.43 -15.87
CA GLY A 100 9.85 4.72 -16.27
C GLY A 100 9.33 5.31 -17.59
N GLU A 101 8.19 4.85 -18.10
CA GLU A 101 7.48 5.63 -19.11
C GLU A 101 6.89 6.88 -18.44
N SER A 102 7.19 8.06 -18.97
CA SER A 102 6.92 9.36 -18.36
C SER A 102 5.42 9.63 -18.17
N VAL A 103 4.84 9.05 -17.13
CA VAL A 103 3.62 9.56 -16.53
C VAL A 103 4.05 10.72 -15.68
N ASP A 104 3.54 11.91 -15.96
CA ASP A 104 3.73 13.12 -15.15
C ASP A 104 3.09 12.85 -13.78
N PRO A 105 3.86 12.46 -12.75
CA PRO A 105 3.27 12.05 -11.51
C PRO A 105 3.26 13.28 -10.62
N ASP A 106 2.09 13.65 -10.12
CA ASP A 106 2.02 14.36 -8.84
C ASP A 106 2.45 13.36 -7.75
N ILE A 107 3.75 13.01 -7.77
CA ILE A 107 4.45 12.12 -6.85
C ILE A 107 4.16 12.58 -5.43
N GLY A 108 4.10 13.90 -5.21
CA GLY A 108 3.83 14.49 -3.91
C GLY A 108 2.46 14.14 -3.34
N ALA A 109 1.44 13.85 -4.14
CA ALA A 109 0.10 13.49 -3.64
C ALA A 109 -0.06 11.99 -3.36
N TYR A 110 0.70 11.12 -4.03
CA TYR A 110 0.78 9.70 -3.65
C TYR A 110 1.73 9.56 -2.46
N GLU A 111 2.92 10.17 -2.51
CA GLU A 111 3.84 10.25 -1.38
C GLU A 111 3.13 10.80 -0.13
N ARG A 112 2.30 11.85 -0.19
CA ARG A 112 1.55 12.34 0.99
C ARG A 112 0.44 11.42 1.49
N PHE A 113 -0.30 10.76 0.60
CA PHE A 113 -1.36 9.83 1.00
C PHE A 113 -0.76 8.56 1.62
N VAL A 114 0.27 8.03 0.95
CA VAL A 114 1.08 6.92 1.42
C VAL A 114 1.80 7.34 2.70
N GLU A 115 2.39 8.53 2.79
CA GLU A 115 3.03 9.04 4.01
C GLU A 115 2.04 9.26 5.14
N GLU A 116 0.85 9.82 4.95
CA GLU A 116 -0.14 10.02 6.04
C GLU A 116 -0.72 8.69 6.51
N GLU A 117 -1.22 7.86 5.60
CA GLU A 117 -1.83 6.57 5.93
C GLU A 117 -0.78 5.58 6.45
N LEU A 118 0.47 5.63 5.93
CA LEU A 118 1.57 4.86 6.49
C LEU A 118 2.21 5.46 7.71
N LEU A 119 2.23 6.78 7.91
CA LEU A 119 2.68 7.32 9.19
C LEU A 119 1.75 6.84 10.28
N GLU A 120 0.44 6.87 10.06
CA GLU A 120 -0.54 6.43 11.03
C GLU A 120 -0.39 4.92 11.31
N TYR A 121 -0.36 4.09 10.26
CA TYR A 121 -0.21 2.64 10.41
C TYR A 121 1.17 2.20 10.93
N SER A 122 2.24 2.86 10.47
CA SER A 122 3.61 2.58 10.95
C SER A 122 3.85 3.11 12.34
N SER A 123 3.19 4.19 12.77
CA SER A 123 3.28 4.67 14.15
C SER A 123 2.60 3.70 15.10
N GLU A 124 1.41 3.20 14.76
CA GLU A 124 0.73 2.18 15.57
C GLU A 124 1.51 0.86 15.59
N LEU A 125 2.00 0.39 14.44
CA LEU A 125 2.81 -0.82 14.35
C LEU A 125 4.15 -0.66 15.09
N PHE A 126 4.80 0.50 14.99
CA PHE A 126 6.03 0.81 15.69
C PHE A 126 5.80 0.87 17.20
N LEU A 127 4.72 1.51 17.66
CA LEU A 127 4.35 1.55 19.08
C LEU A 127 4.02 0.15 19.62
N ALA A 128 3.31 -0.67 18.84
CA ALA A 128 3.00 -2.05 19.20
C ALA A 128 4.28 -2.92 19.28
N ILE A 129 5.21 -2.75 18.33
CA ILE A 129 6.53 -3.42 18.35
C ILE A 129 7.36 -2.97 19.55
N LEU A 130 7.36 -1.67 19.88
CA LEU A 130 8.08 -1.16 21.05
C LEU A 130 7.49 -1.65 22.38
N GLN A 131 6.17 -1.74 22.48
CA GLN A 131 5.49 -2.34 23.63
C GLN A 131 5.81 -3.83 23.77
N ASP A 132 5.81 -4.60 22.67
CA ASP A 132 6.11 -6.04 22.65
C ASP A 132 7.60 -6.32 22.98
N LEU A 133 8.50 -5.38 22.67
CA LEU A 133 9.92 -5.43 23.03
C LEU A 133 10.20 -5.00 24.49
N GLY A 134 9.17 -4.68 25.27
CA GLY A 134 9.29 -4.31 26.68
C GLY A 134 9.93 -2.94 26.92
N GLN A 135 10.03 -2.09 25.90
CA GLN A 135 10.51 -0.73 26.06
C GLN A 135 9.42 0.18 26.60
N THR A 136 9.77 1.01 27.58
CA THR A 136 8.79 1.90 28.22
C THR A 136 8.59 3.17 27.40
N GLN A 137 7.35 3.67 27.39
CA GLN A 137 6.96 4.87 26.65
C GLN A 137 7.82 6.11 27.02
N SER A 138 8.34 6.16 28.26
CA SER A 138 9.21 7.24 28.76
C SER A 138 10.63 7.22 28.17
N GLU A 139 11.19 6.05 27.85
CA GLU A 139 12.50 5.92 27.18
C GLU A 139 12.44 6.46 25.74
N CYS A 140 11.27 6.38 25.11
CA CYS A 140 11.03 6.84 23.75
C CYS A 140 10.77 8.36 23.66
N GLU A 141 10.15 8.96 24.68
CA GLU A 141 9.88 10.41 24.71
C GLU A 141 11.14 11.27 24.76
N GLY A 142 12.20 10.81 25.46
CA GLY A 142 13.50 11.48 25.50
C GLY A 142 14.25 11.47 24.16
N VAL A 143 14.12 10.37 23.39
CA VAL A 143 14.68 10.24 22.05
C VAL A 143 13.92 11.12 21.03
N SER A 144 12.59 11.20 21.17
CA SER A 144 11.71 11.99 20.29
C SER A 144 11.97 13.51 20.40
N GLN A 145 12.20 14.04 21.61
CA GLN A 145 12.46 15.48 21.79
C GLN A 145 13.83 15.94 21.25
N SER A 146 14.89 15.13 21.39
CA SER A 146 16.22 15.47 20.85
C SER A 146 16.36 15.22 19.33
N ALA A 147 15.59 14.27 18.78
CA ALA A 147 15.55 13.96 17.36
C ALA A 147 14.73 14.96 16.53
N ARG A 148 13.73 15.62 17.12
CA ARG A 148 12.83 16.58 16.44
C ARG A 148 13.53 17.80 15.84
N THR A 149 14.70 18.18 16.33
CA THR A 149 15.38 19.41 15.86
C THR A 149 16.54 19.18 14.89
N SER A 150 17.00 17.94 14.66
CA SER A 150 18.33 17.74 14.06
C SER A 150 18.41 17.08 12.68
N ASP A 151 17.44 16.29 12.20
CA ASP A 151 17.52 15.86 10.79
C ASP A 151 16.22 15.30 10.21
N LEU A 152 15.36 16.19 9.72
CA LEU A 152 14.18 15.86 8.93
C LEU A 152 14.54 14.98 7.70
N ARG A 153 15.79 15.04 7.20
CA ARG A 153 16.24 14.21 6.06
C ARG A 153 16.47 12.75 6.45
N LEU A 154 16.99 12.49 7.66
CA LEU A 154 17.18 11.14 8.16
C LEU A 154 15.83 10.48 8.41
N TRP A 155 14.89 11.22 9.03
CA TRP A 155 13.51 10.76 9.20
C TRP A 155 12.82 10.50 7.87
N LYS A 156 12.91 11.41 6.88
CA LYS A 156 12.38 11.15 5.53
C LYS A 156 12.98 9.91 4.86
N ARG A 157 14.26 9.62 5.09
CA ARG A 157 14.90 8.39 4.58
C ARG A 157 14.40 7.14 5.30
N LEU A 158 14.23 7.19 6.62
CA LEU A 158 13.65 6.10 7.40
C LEU A 158 12.18 5.86 7.03
N THR A 159 11.38 6.92 6.87
CA THR A 159 9.99 6.84 6.39
C THR A 159 9.94 6.25 4.99
N ARG A 160 10.86 6.61 4.08
CA ARG A 160 10.97 5.96 2.75
C ARG A 160 11.30 4.47 2.85
N ILE A 161 12.15 4.06 3.78
CA ILE A 161 12.45 2.63 4.03
C ILE A 161 11.21 1.93 4.59
N SER A 162 10.45 2.57 5.50
CA SER A 162 9.20 2.05 6.04
C SER A 162 8.10 1.94 4.96
N ILE A 163 8.01 2.93 4.07
CA ILE A 163 7.10 2.92 2.91
C ILE A 163 7.50 1.82 1.93
N PHE A 164 8.80 1.67 1.64
CA PHE A 164 9.30 0.59 0.80
C PHE A 164 9.00 -0.78 1.43
N MET A 165 9.23 -0.93 2.74
CA MET A 165 8.86 -2.11 3.53
C MET A 165 7.36 -2.41 3.41
N PHE A 166 6.51 -1.40 3.44
CA PHE A 166 5.07 -1.56 3.29
C PHE A 166 4.63 -1.91 1.87
N VAL A 167 5.13 -1.21 0.86
CA VAL A 167 4.84 -1.52 -0.56
C VAL A 167 5.30 -2.93 -0.90
N PHE A 168 6.46 -3.32 -0.41
CA PHE A 168 6.99 -4.67 -0.52
C PHE A 168 6.15 -5.72 0.24
N MET A 169 5.56 -5.33 1.37
CA MET A 169 4.60 -6.15 2.10
C MET A 169 3.26 -6.29 1.35
N THR A 170 2.89 -5.33 0.51
CA THR A 170 1.68 -5.38 -0.33
C THR A 170 1.86 -6.14 -1.65
N GLU A 171 3.07 -6.25 -2.21
CA GLU A 171 3.34 -7.15 -3.36
C GLU A 171 3.15 -8.64 -3.00
N VAL A 172 3.06 -8.98 -1.72
CA VAL A 172 2.71 -10.33 -1.24
C VAL A 172 1.25 -10.72 -1.58
N ILE A 173 0.44 -9.81 -2.13
CA ILE A 173 -0.89 -10.14 -2.68
C ILE A 173 -0.83 -11.15 -3.85
N GLU A 174 0.33 -11.35 -4.49
CA GLU A 174 0.52 -12.44 -5.48
C GLU A 174 0.68 -13.86 -4.87
N PHE A 175 0.63 -14.01 -3.54
CA PHE A 175 0.83 -15.30 -2.88
C PHE A 175 -0.36 -16.28 -2.98
N SER A 176 -1.54 -15.85 -3.44
CA SER A 176 -2.75 -16.69 -3.28
C SER A 176 -2.74 -17.97 -4.12
N SER A 177 -1.94 -18.06 -5.18
CA SER A 177 -1.94 -19.21 -6.10
C SER A 177 -0.64 -20.02 -6.15
N ALA A 178 0.36 -19.69 -5.32
CA ALA A 178 1.64 -20.39 -5.32
C ALA A 178 1.65 -21.54 -4.31
N SER A 179 2.29 -22.67 -4.65
CA SER A 179 2.46 -23.79 -3.71
C SER A 179 3.26 -23.38 -2.47
N LYS A 180 3.06 -24.06 -1.32
CA LYS A 180 3.76 -23.75 -0.04
C LYS A 180 5.26 -23.56 -0.21
N SER A 181 5.91 -24.51 -0.89
CA SER A 181 7.36 -24.49 -1.11
C SER A 181 7.80 -23.23 -1.85
N THR A 182 6.99 -22.79 -2.82
CA THR A 182 7.22 -21.57 -3.59
C THR A 182 7.01 -20.33 -2.72
N LYS A 183 5.92 -20.28 -1.94
CA LYS A 183 5.66 -19.19 -0.97
C LYS A 183 6.83 -19.03 0.00
N MET A 184 7.33 -20.13 0.58
CA MET A 184 8.44 -20.11 1.55
C MET A 184 9.77 -19.65 0.91
N LYS A 185 10.09 -20.12 -0.30
CA LYS A 185 11.29 -19.69 -1.03
C LYS A 185 11.25 -18.21 -1.39
N LEU A 186 10.10 -17.73 -1.85
CA LEU A 186 9.89 -16.31 -2.13
C LEU A 186 10.07 -15.47 -0.88
N LEU A 187 9.45 -15.87 0.23
CA LEU A 187 9.54 -15.15 1.50
C LEU A 187 10.99 -15.10 2.04
N ALA A 188 11.77 -16.18 1.91
CA ALA A 188 13.18 -16.19 2.29
C ALA A 188 14.04 -15.27 1.41
N LYS A 189 13.83 -15.32 0.08
CA LYS A 189 14.51 -14.42 -0.87
C LYS A 189 14.17 -12.95 -0.62
N GLN A 190 12.94 -12.70 -0.20
CA GLN A 190 12.46 -11.37 0.19
C GLN A 190 13.12 -10.87 1.47
N GLU A 191 13.20 -11.71 2.51
CA GLU A 191 13.93 -11.43 3.76
C GLU A 191 15.38 -11.03 3.46
N GLU A 192 16.08 -11.82 2.64
CA GLU A 192 17.46 -11.56 2.25
C GLU A 192 17.63 -10.21 1.54
N ARG A 193 16.76 -9.89 0.57
CA ARG A 193 16.79 -8.61 -0.15
C ARG A 193 16.58 -7.41 0.77
N LEU A 194 15.63 -7.50 1.69
CA LEU A 194 15.34 -6.43 2.64
C LEU A 194 16.53 -6.18 3.57
N LEU A 195 17.11 -7.25 4.12
CA LEU A 195 18.29 -7.15 4.97
C LEU A 195 19.47 -6.57 4.19
N SER A 196 19.68 -6.99 2.94
CA SER A 196 20.73 -6.46 2.07
C SER A 196 20.57 -4.95 1.79
N HIS A 197 19.35 -4.50 1.50
CA HIS A 197 19.07 -3.07 1.30
C HIS A 197 19.29 -2.25 2.57
N LEU A 198 18.90 -2.79 3.73
CA LEU A 198 19.12 -2.15 5.02
C LEU A 198 20.62 -2.01 5.31
N ASP A 199 21.40 -3.04 5.01
CA ASP A 199 22.86 -3.04 5.15
C ASP A 199 23.54 -2.05 4.21
N GLU A 200 23.10 -1.97 2.95
CA GLU A 200 23.63 -0.99 1.99
C GLU A 200 23.30 0.44 2.42
N THR A 201 22.08 0.66 2.90
CA THR A 201 21.69 1.96 3.46
C THR A 201 22.55 2.34 4.67
N ALA A 202 22.86 1.36 5.52
CA ALA A 202 23.77 1.55 6.64
C ALA A 202 25.18 1.98 6.18
N ARG A 203 25.71 1.34 5.13
CA ARG A 203 27.02 1.70 4.56
C ARG A 203 27.04 3.12 3.99
N ILE A 204 26.02 3.49 3.22
CA ILE A 204 25.91 4.84 2.61
C ILE A 204 25.82 5.92 3.70
N LEU A 205 25.08 5.66 4.78
CA LEU A 205 24.97 6.60 5.89
C LEU A 205 26.26 6.68 6.71
N HIS A 206 27.01 5.59 6.83
CA HIS A 206 28.32 5.59 7.47
C HIS A 206 29.41 6.30 6.65
N SER A 207 29.36 6.27 5.31
CA SER A 207 30.37 6.89 4.45
C SER A 207 30.23 8.42 4.28
N GLY A 208 29.06 8.99 4.58
CA GLY A 208 28.74 10.39 4.27
C GLY A 208 29.01 11.46 5.35
N SER A 209 29.56 11.12 6.52
CA SER A 209 29.68 12.05 7.65
C SER A 209 31.13 12.37 8.02
N ASN A 210 31.56 13.63 7.84
CA ASN A 210 32.92 14.12 8.14
C ASN A 210 33.04 14.98 9.43
N ARG A 211 32.05 14.98 10.34
CA ARG A 211 32.10 15.81 11.58
C ARG A 211 32.11 14.95 12.87
N PRO A 212 33.14 15.04 13.72
CA PRO A 212 33.40 14.05 14.78
C PRO A 212 32.44 14.07 15.98
N ALA A 213 32.03 15.22 16.52
CA ALA A 213 31.20 15.26 17.74
C ALA A 213 29.71 14.93 17.51
N ARG A 214 29.20 15.12 16.27
CA ARG A 214 27.84 14.69 15.88
C ARG A 214 27.77 13.21 15.54
N GLN A 215 28.92 12.56 15.28
CA GLN A 215 28.98 11.17 14.81
C GLN A 215 28.62 10.15 15.87
N GLU A 216 29.01 10.32 17.13
CA GLU A 216 28.89 9.24 18.11
C GLU A 216 27.44 8.98 18.52
N PHE A 217 26.72 10.04 18.93
CA PHE A 217 25.29 9.97 19.24
C PHE A 217 24.45 9.55 18.02
N GLN A 218 24.78 10.05 16.82
CA GLN A 218 24.09 9.64 15.59
C GLN A 218 24.40 8.19 15.21
N ARG A 219 25.62 7.70 15.46
CA ARG A 219 26.01 6.31 15.18
C ARG A 219 25.27 5.35 16.11
N GLU A 220 25.12 5.67 17.38
CA GLU A 220 24.46 4.80 18.34
C GLU A 220 22.94 4.76 18.11
N GLY A 221 22.30 5.92 17.95
CA GLY A 221 20.88 5.98 17.59
C GLY A 221 20.57 5.30 16.25
N PHE A 222 21.45 5.46 15.25
CA PHE A 222 21.30 4.81 13.96
C PHE A 222 21.52 3.29 14.02
N ARG A 223 22.52 2.82 14.79
CA ARG A 223 22.72 1.37 15.04
C ARG A 223 21.51 0.76 15.72
N MET A 224 20.94 1.45 16.71
CA MET A 224 19.73 1.01 17.39
C MET A 224 18.55 0.93 16.42
N ALA A 225 18.32 1.96 15.60
CA ALA A 225 17.27 1.96 14.58
C ALA A 225 17.43 0.83 13.55
N LEU A 226 18.66 0.58 13.07
CA LEU A 226 18.95 -0.54 12.16
C LEU A 226 18.71 -1.89 12.83
N SER A 227 19.10 -2.04 14.10
CA SER A 227 18.87 -3.26 14.86
C SER A 227 17.37 -3.54 14.98
N LEU A 228 16.58 -2.54 15.36
CA LEU A 228 15.12 -2.64 15.46
C LEU A 228 14.49 -2.96 14.10
N ALA A 229 14.95 -2.32 13.02
CA ALA A 229 14.47 -2.61 11.67
C ALA A 229 14.76 -4.07 11.26
N ARG A 230 15.97 -4.59 11.53
CA ARG A 230 16.31 -6.00 11.29
C ARG A 230 15.42 -6.95 12.10
N GLN A 231 15.18 -6.63 13.36
CA GLN A 231 14.31 -7.44 14.23
C GLN A 231 12.86 -7.43 13.71
N GLY A 232 12.35 -6.27 13.31
CA GLY A 232 11.02 -6.13 12.70
C GLY A 232 10.88 -6.96 11.42
N ILE A 233 11.85 -6.89 10.50
CA ILE A 233 11.86 -7.72 9.28
C ILE A 233 11.78 -9.20 9.63
N LYS A 234 12.64 -9.68 10.53
CA LYS A 234 12.68 -11.09 10.96
C LYS A 234 11.37 -11.53 11.61
N ARG A 235 10.79 -10.68 12.47
CA ARG A 235 9.52 -10.97 13.15
C ARG A 235 8.37 -11.08 12.16
N ILE A 236 8.26 -10.14 11.22
CA ILE A 236 7.25 -10.15 10.16
C ILE A 236 7.37 -11.42 9.30
N VAL A 237 8.59 -11.76 8.88
CA VAL A 237 8.84 -12.97 8.10
C VAL A 237 8.48 -14.22 8.89
N SER A 238 8.80 -14.26 10.19
CA SER A 238 8.40 -15.35 11.09
C SER A 238 6.89 -15.51 11.17
N LEU A 239 6.14 -14.42 11.37
CA LEU A 239 4.67 -14.45 11.42
C LEU A 239 4.06 -14.93 10.10
N LYS A 240 4.63 -14.51 8.96
CA LYS A 240 4.20 -14.99 7.64
C LYS A 240 4.48 -16.49 7.43
N LYS A 241 5.64 -16.99 7.90
CA LYS A 241 5.93 -18.43 7.87
C LYS A 241 4.87 -19.21 8.66
N GLN A 242 4.51 -18.73 9.86
CA GLN A 242 3.45 -19.34 10.67
C GLN A 242 2.08 -19.33 10.00
N LEU A 243 1.70 -18.22 9.35
CA LEU A 243 0.43 -18.13 8.60
C LEU A 243 0.41 -19.12 7.42
N ILE A 244 1.50 -19.22 6.66
CA ILE A 244 1.62 -20.19 5.55
C ILE A 244 1.53 -21.63 6.08
N GLU A 245 2.07 -21.90 7.26
CA GLU A 245 1.94 -23.21 7.92
C GLU A 245 0.49 -23.50 8.34
N GLN A 246 -0.20 -22.52 8.93
CA GLN A 246 -1.61 -22.65 9.35
C GLN A 246 -2.60 -22.81 8.18
N GLU A 247 -2.36 -22.16 7.03
CA GLU A 247 -3.19 -22.33 5.82
C GLU A 247 -3.29 -23.81 5.39
N ILE A 248 -2.27 -24.61 5.68
CA ILE A 248 -2.19 -26.02 5.31
C ILE A 248 -2.98 -26.89 6.28
N ASP A 249 -2.85 -26.62 7.58
CA ASP A 249 -3.58 -27.35 8.61
C ASP A 249 -5.09 -27.18 8.44
N LEU A 250 -5.51 -26.05 7.84
CA LEU A 250 -6.91 -25.74 7.53
C LEU A 250 -7.40 -26.28 6.17
N GLY A 251 -6.55 -26.94 5.38
CA GLY A 251 -6.92 -27.49 4.08
C GLY A 251 -7.31 -26.43 3.04
N LEU A 252 -6.83 -25.18 3.20
CA LEU A 252 -7.15 -24.05 2.31
C LEU A 252 -6.19 -23.93 1.12
N SER A 253 -5.27 -24.87 0.95
CA SER A 253 -4.34 -24.90 -0.19
C SER A 253 -4.96 -25.72 -1.32
N ASP A 254 -5.14 -25.10 -2.49
CA ASP A 254 -5.69 -25.70 -3.73
C ASP A 254 -4.84 -26.84 -4.34
N ASP A 255 -3.84 -27.36 -3.61
CA ASP A 255 -2.93 -28.43 -4.05
C ASP A 255 -3.45 -29.84 -3.65
N ALA A 256 -4.75 -29.99 -3.38
CA ALA A 256 -5.42 -31.28 -3.14
C ALA A 256 -6.10 -31.82 -4.40
#